data_AF-A0A2G3E081-F1
#
_entry.id   AF-A0A2G3E081-F1
#
_cell.length_a   1.000
_cell.length_b   1.000
_cell.length_c   1.000
_cell.angle_alpha   90.00
_cell.angle_beta   90.00
_cell.angle_gamma   90.00
#
_symmetry.space_group_name_H-M   'P 1'
#
loop_
_entity.id
_entity.type
_entity.pdbx_description
1 polymer ?
#
loop_
_entity_poly.entity_id
_entity_poly.type
_entity_poly.pdbx_seq_one_letter_code
_entity_poly.pdbx_strand_id
1 'polypeptide(L)' 'MSNEKFWIAYEYDHENMTAERVYRYDRGLMERKNPDGTWHEERGALCIFCGEDWDYEDITEEEANQIVVKY' A
#
# COMPACT_ATOMS: atom_id res chain seq x y z
N MET A 1 -3.57 -14.46 13.33
CA MET A 1 -3.50 -14.58 11.86
C MET A 1 -2.20 -13.95 11.45
N SER A 2 -1.23 -14.75 11.01
CA SER A 2 0.05 -14.21 10.54
C SER A 2 -0.23 -13.56 9.20
N ASN A 3 -0.30 -12.22 9.16
CA ASN A 3 -0.44 -11.51 7.89
C ASN A 3 0.90 -11.63 7.16
N GLU A 4 1.07 -12.75 6.46
CA GLU A 4 2.27 -13.04 5.66
C GLU A 4 2.36 -12.12 4.45
N LYS A 5 1.20 -11.70 3.91
CA LYS A 5 1.06 -10.69 2.87
C LYS A 5 -0.17 -9.83 3.11
N PHE A 6 -0.06 -8.55 2.79
CA PHE A 6 -1.20 -7.64 2.71
C PHE A 6 -0.87 -6.46 1.81
N TRP A 7 -1.91 -5.74 1.38
CA TRP A 7 -1.80 -4.53 0.59
C TRP A 7 -2.66 -3.46 1.24
N ILE A 8 -2.14 -2.25 1.27
CA ILE A 8 -2.86 -1.10 1.82
C ILE A 8 -2.74 0.09 0.89
N ALA A 9 -3.76 0.93 0.87
CA ALA A 9 -3.76 2.20 0.18
C ALA A 9 -4.16 3.35 1.11
N TYR A 10 -3.60 4.51 0.84
CA TYR A 10 -3.87 5.77 1.51
C TYR A 10 -4.67 6.68 0.60
N GLU A 11 -5.71 7.31 1.14
CA GLU A 11 -6.63 8.17 0.39
C GLU A 11 -7.11 7.50 -0.90
N TYR A 12 -7.60 6.25 -0.78
CA TYR A 12 -8.03 5.46 -1.92
C TYR A 12 -9.36 5.99 -2.47
N ASP A 13 -9.30 6.55 -3.67
CA ASP A 13 -10.45 6.96 -4.45
C ASP A 13 -10.91 5.79 -5.32
N HIS A 14 -11.93 5.08 -4.83
CA HIS A 14 -12.53 3.93 -5.52
C HIS A 14 -13.18 4.31 -6.87
N GLU A 15 -13.66 5.55 -7.03
CA GLU A 15 -14.33 5.98 -8.26
C GLU A 15 -13.36 6.12 -9.43
N ASN A 16 -12.16 6.65 -9.18
CA ASN A 16 -11.12 6.89 -10.17
C ASN A 16 -10.00 5.84 -10.12
N MET A 17 -10.05 4.89 -9.18
CA MET A 17 -9.00 3.90 -8.91
C MET A 17 -7.63 4.56 -8.68
N THR A 18 -7.61 5.58 -7.81
CA THR A 18 -6.39 6.34 -7.52
C THR A 18 -6.12 6.43 -6.03
N ALA A 19 -4.86 6.46 -5.60
CA ALA A 19 -4.48 6.60 -4.19
C ALA A 19 -3.29 7.53 -4.05
N GLU A 20 -3.12 8.19 -2.90
CA GLU A 20 -1.90 8.96 -2.63
C GLU A 20 -0.70 8.01 -2.46
N ARG A 21 -0.90 6.89 -1.75
CA ARG A 21 0.16 5.90 -1.51
C ARG A 21 -0.43 4.52 -1.55
N VAL A 22 0.33 3.57 -2.10
CA VAL A 22 -0.03 2.16 -2.09
C VAL A 22 1.16 1.37 -1.63
N TYR A 23 0.93 0.45 -0.71
CA TYR A 23 1.94 -0.41 -0.13
C TYR A 23 1.58 -1.87 -0.29
N ARG A 24 2.62 -2.69 -0.36
CA ARG A 24 2.51 -4.13 -0.24
C ARG A 24 3.51 -4.61 0.78
N TYR A 25 3.08 -5.54 1.60
CA TYR A 25 3.91 -6.24 2.55
C TYR A 25 4.00 -7.71 2.13
N ASP A 26 5.21 -8.25 2.11
CA ASP A 26 5.48 -9.68 1.94
C ASP A 26 6.55 -10.13 2.93
N ARG A 27 6.15 -10.86 3.98
CA ARG A 27 7.03 -11.56 4.93
C ARG A 27 8.23 -10.74 5.42
N GLY A 28 8.00 -9.48 5.75
CA GLY A 28 9.02 -8.56 6.31
C GLY A 28 9.59 -7.57 5.29
N LEU A 29 9.24 -7.72 4.02
CA LEU A 29 9.54 -6.77 2.97
C LEU A 29 8.33 -5.84 2.76
N MET A 30 8.53 -4.55 3.03
CA MET A 30 7.54 -3.52 2.77
C MET A 30 7.97 -2.74 1.52
N GLU A 31 7.09 -2.66 0.54
CA GLU A 31 7.35 -1.93 -0.71
C GLU A 31 6.22 -0.94 -0.97
N ARG A 32 6.59 0.21 -1.53
CA ARG A 32 5.67 1.25 -1.98
C ARG A 32 5.60 1.27 -3.49
N LYS A 33 4.39 1.42 -4.03
CA LYS A 33 4.16 1.61 -5.46
C LYS A 33 4.48 3.04 -5.87
N ASN A 34 5.22 3.20 -6.96
CA ASN A 34 5.49 4.48 -7.60
C ASN A 34 4.38 4.83 -8.61
N PRO A 35 4.27 6.11 -9.01
CA PRO A 35 3.36 6.54 -10.08
C PRO A 35 3.60 5.82 -11.42
N ASP A 36 4.84 5.40 -11.70
CA ASP A 36 5.17 4.61 -12.90
C ASP A 36 4.77 3.12 -12.81
N GLY A 37 4.26 2.69 -11.64
CA GLY A 37 3.81 1.32 -11.37
C GLY A 37 4.90 0.39 -10.82
N THR A 38 6.16 0.81 -10.78
CA THR A 38 7.22 0.05 -10.09
C THR A 38 7.03 0.06 -8.58
N TRP A 39 7.61 -0.94 -7.92
CA TRP A 39 7.61 -1.07 -6.48
C TRP A 39 9.03 -0.85 -5.96
N HIS A 40 9.18 -0.11 -4.87
CA HIS A 40 10.45 0.11 -4.22
C HIS A 40 10.36 -0.21 -2.73
N GLU A 41 11.45 -0.71 -2.15
CA GLU A 41 11.50 -1.03 -0.72
C GLU A 41 11.35 0.26 0.11
N GLU A 42 10.35 0.30 1.00
CA GLU A 42 10.11 1.43 1.91
C GLU A 42 9.96 0.89 3.35
N ARG A 43 11.07 0.45 3.95
CA ARG A 43 11.09 -0.08 5.34
C ARG A 43 10.57 0.91 6.38
N GLY A 44 10.62 2.22 6.09
CA GLY A 44 10.06 3.26 6.95
C GLY A 44 8.54 3.16 7.11
N ALA A 45 7.85 2.63 6.10
CA ALA A 45 6.40 2.40 6.14
C ALA A 45 5.99 1.25 7.06
N LEU A 46 6.92 0.54 7.71
CA LEU A 46 6.61 -0.42 8.77
C LEU A 46 6.03 0.26 10.03
N CYS A 47 6.03 1.60 10.12
CA CYS A 47 5.35 2.33 11.20
C CYS A 47 3.84 2.04 11.27
N ILE A 48 3.23 1.55 10.19
CA ILE A 48 1.83 1.06 10.21
C ILE A 48 1.61 -0.02 11.29
N PHE A 49 2.64 -0.85 11.56
CA PHE A 49 2.56 -1.89 12.59
C PHE A 49 2.64 -1.33 14.01
N CYS A 50 3.14 -0.10 14.17
CA CYS A 50 3.20 0.59 15.45
C CYS A 50 1.86 1.25 15.82
N GLY A 51 0.86 1.23 14.92
CA GLY A 51 -0.49 1.76 15.18
C GLY A 51 -0.50 3.28 15.36
N GLU A 52 0.46 4.00 14.79
CA GLU A 52 0.48 5.47 14.80
C GLU A 52 -0.28 6.07 13.61
N ASP A 53 -0.58 5.24 12.59
CA ASP A 53 -1.08 5.67 11.30
C ASP A 53 -2.25 4.75 10.91
N TRP A 54 -3.49 5.27 10.94
CA TRP A 54 -4.74 4.49 10.81
C TRP A 54 -5.58 4.87 9.59
N ASP A 55 -5.11 5.80 8.77
CA ASP A 55 -5.87 6.35 7.63
C ASP A 55 -5.61 5.56 6.33
N TYR A 56 -5.41 4.25 6.47
CA TYR A 56 -5.21 3.36 5.34
C TYR A 56 -6.37 2.37 5.23
N GLU A 57 -6.61 1.94 4.00
CA GLU A 57 -7.59 0.91 3.67
C GLU A 57 -6.86 -0.35 3.23
N ASP A 58 -7.30 -1.51 3.75
CA ASP A 58 -6.86 -2.82 3.27
C ASP A 58 -7.47 -3.07 1.89
N ILE A 59 -6.61 -3.37 0.92
CA ILE A 59 -7.00 -3.62 -0.46
C ILE A 59 -6.50 -5.00 -0.91
N THR A 60 -7.06 -5.48 -2.00
CA THR A 60 -6.60 -6.73 -2.62
C THR A 60 -5.34 -6.52 -3.47
N GLU A 61 -4.63 -7.61 -3.76
CA GLU A 61 -3.51 -7.59 -4.72
C GLU A 61 -3.96 -7.08 -6.10
N GLU A 62 -5.17 -7.46 -6.54
CA GLU A 62 -5.73 -7.02 -7.82
C GLU A 62 -5.94 -5.50 -7.85
N GLU A 63 -6.55 -4.94 -6.81
CA GLU A 63 -6.70 -3.50 -6.65
C GLU A 63 -5.35 -2.80 -6.59
N ALA A 64 -4.40 -3.30 -5.79
CA ALA A 64 -3.08 -2.71 -5.68
C ALA A 64 -2.34 -2.62 -7.03
N ASN A 65 -2.58 -3.59 -7.92
CA ASN A 65 -2.01 -3.56 -9.27
C ASN A 65 -2.73 -2.57 -10.20
N GLN A 66 -4.03 -2.36 -10.04
CA GLN A 66 -4.84 -1.45 -10.86
C GLN A 66 -4.76 0.02 -10.44
N ILE A 67 -4.55 0.28 -9.15
CA ILE A 67 -4.54 1.65 -8.61
C ILE A 67 -3.43 2.49 -9.24
N VAL A 68 -3.76 3.71 -9.65
CA VAL A 68 -2.81 4.71 -10.10
C VAL A 68 -2.40 5.59 -8.93
N VAL A 69 -1.10 5.61 -8.60
CA VAL A 69 -0.56 6.40 -7.49
C VAL A 69 -0.42 7.86 -7.91
N LYS A 70 -0.96 8.78 -7.10
CA LYS A 70 -0.84 10.23 -7.30
C LYS A 70 0.58 10.70 -6.89
N TYR A 71 1.04 11.78 -7.53
CA TYR A 71 2.40 12.33 -7.34
C TYR A 71 2.61 12.95 -5.96
#